data_AF-A0A2V6V3E8-F1
#
_entry.id   AF-A0A2V6V3E8-F1
#
_cell.length_a   1.000
_cell.length_b   1.000
_cell.length_c   1.000
_cell.angle_alpha   90.00
_cell.angle_beta   90.00
_cell.angle_gamma   90.00
#
_symmetry.space_group_name_H-M   'P 1'
#
loop_
_entity.id
_entity.type
_entity.pdbx_description
1 polymer ?
#
loop_
_entity_poly.entity_id
_entity_poly.type
_entity_poly.pdbx_seq_one_letter_code
_entity_poly.pdbx_strand_id
1 'polypeptide(L)'
;PTPSSNDIRPWLYRIATNIAIDQSRRARRFKFIPFIGIEPAPDRDTAQIDLVRRVLHAMPPEQSTALVLRLHEGFAPVEIAELLGISEAAVRSRLVRGRRKFQETYERMGGVL
;
A
#
# COMPACT_ATOMS: atom_id res chain seq x y z
N PRO A 1 23.78 9.15 5.36
CA PRO A 1 23.38 10.54 5.04
C PRO A 1 22.25 11.01 5.98
N THR A 2 22.52 12.04 6.78
CA THR A 2 21.52 12.71 7.62
C THR A 2 20.65 13.63 6.75
N PRO A 3 19.31 13.58 6.84
CA PRO A 3 18.45 14.43 6.02
C PRO A 3 18.48 15.90 6.49
N SER A 4 18.48 16.83 5.54
CA SER A 4 18.21 18.25 5.71
C SER A 4 16.74 18.47 6.15
N SER A 5 16.41 19.60 6.79
CA SER A 5 15.05 19.86 7.32
C SER A 5 13.92 19.70 6.30
N ASN A 6 14.15 20.05 5.03
CA ASN A 6 13.18 19.89 3.94
C ASN A 6 13.07 18.45 3.41
N ASP A 7 14.03 17.58 3.72
CA ASP A 7 14.11 16.19 3.22
C ASP A 7 13.65 15.14 4.24
N ILE A 8 13.32 15.56 5.48
CA ILE A 8 12.96 14.64 6.56
C ILE A 8 11.71 13.83 6.21
N ARG A 9 10.67 14.45 5.64
CA ARG A 9 9.42 13.76 5.30
C ARG A 9 9.66 12.68 4.23
N PRO A 10 10.19 12.97 3.03
CA PRO A 10 10.51 11.94 2.04
C PRO A 10 11.44 10.84 2.57
N TRP A 11 12.46 11.21 3.35
CA TRP A 11 13.40 10.25 3.97
C TRP A 11 12.71 9.31 4.96
N LEU A 12 11.81 9.82 5.81
CA LEU A 12 11.02 9.00 6.72
C LEU A 12 10.10 8.04 5.97
N TYR A 13 9.39 8.51 4.93
CA TYR A 13 8.57 7.61 4.10
C TYR A 13 9.41 6.57 3.40
N ARG A 14 10.65 6.87 2.96
CA ARG A 14 11.56 5.87 2.40
C ARG A 14 11.84 4.75 3.40
N ILE A 15 12.24 5.11 4.62
CA ILE A 15 12.55 4.11 5.66
C ILE A 15 11.29 3.31 6.03
N ALA A 16 10.20 4.00 6.34
CA ALA A 16 8.93 3.38 6.73
C ALA A 16 8.40 2.44 5.63
N THR A 17 8.45 2.88 4.37
CA THR A 17 7.98 2.09 3.22
C THR A 17 8.85 0.85 3.01
N ASN A 18 10.17 0.97 3.09
CA ASN A 18 11.06 -0.19 2.94
C ASN A 18 10.81 -1.24 4.04
N ILE A 19 10.65 -0.79 5.29
CA ILE A 19 10.32 -1.67 6.42
C ILE A 19 8.95 -2.32 6.22
N ALA A 20 7.94 -1.54 5.83
CA ALA A 20 6.57 -2.05 5.62
C ALA A 20 6.50 -3.07 4.48
N ILE A 21 7.23 -2.84 3.38
CA ILE A 21 7.34 -3.80 2.26
C ILE A 21 8.04 -5.08 2.73
N ASP A 22 9.15 -4.99 3.45
CA ASP A 22 9.88 -6.17 3.95
C ASP A 22 9.01 -7.02 4.89
N GLN A 23 8.36 -6.38 5.87
CA GLN A 23 7.43 -7.05 6.77
C GLN A 23 6.26 -7.68 6.01
N SER A 24 5.68 -6.97 5.04
CA SER A 24 4.58 -7.49 4.23
C SER A 24 4.99 -8.71 3.38
N ARG A 25 6.20 -8.70 2.81
CA ARG A 25 6.75 -9.84 2.07
C ARG A 25 6.98 -11.04 3.01
N ARG A 26 7.53 -10.79 4.20
CA ARG A 26 7.74 -11.82 5.23
C ARG A 26 6.41 -12.41 5.69
N ALA A 27 5.44 -11.57 6.08
CA ALA A 27 4.13 -12.01 6.53
C ALA A 27 3.37 -12.83 5.48
N ARG A 28 3.44 -12.45 4.19
CA ARG A 28 2.86 -13.26 3.09
C ARG A 28 3.50 -14.63 2.95
N ARG A 29 4.81 -14.73 3.18
CA ARG A 29 5.50 -16.02 3.19
C ARG A 29 5.03 -16.93 4.32
N PHE A 30 4.58 -16.36 5.44
CA PHE A 30 4.11 -17.09 6.62
C PHE A 30 2.58 -17.19 6.76
N LYS A 31 1.80 -16.57 5.87
CA LYS A 31 0.31 -16.52 5.90
C LYS A 31 -0.39 -17.83 5.56
N PHE A 32 0.33 -18.95 5.59
CA PHE A 32 -0.20 -20.31 5.41
C PHE A 32 -0.95 -20.85 6.65
N ILE A 33 -1.22 -20.02 7.67
CA ILE A 33 -1.91 -20.41 8.90
C ILE A 33 -3.13 -19.49 9.11
N PRO A 34 -4.36 -20.02 9.11
CA PRO A 34 -5.55 -19.19 9.27
C PRO A 34 -5.72 -18.81 10.75
N PHE A 35 -5.81 -17.51 11.02
CA PHE A 35 -6.22 -16.96 12.31
C PHE A 35 -7.68 -16.51 12.19
N ILE A 36 -8.59 -17.15 12.92
CA ILE A 36 -10.01 -16.79 12.96
C ILE A 36 -10.22 -15.94 14.21
N GLY A 37 -10.26 -14.62 14.03
CA GLY A 37 -10.73 -13.67 15.03
C GLY A 37 -12.14 -13.21 14.67
N ILE A 38 -13.07 -13.31 15.62
CA ILE A 38 -14.42 -12.75 15.48
C ILE A 38 -14.31 -11.27 15.85
N GLU A 39 -14.35 -10.40 14.86
CA GLU A 39 -14.41 -8.95 15.08
C GLU A 39 -15.86 -8.45 15.08
N PRO A 40 -16.21 -7.49 15.95
CA PRO A 40 -17.55 -6.91 15.99
C PRO A 40 -17.88 -6.19 14.67
N ALA A 41 -19.16 -6.14 14.32
CA ALA A 41 -19.61 -5.52 13.08
C ALA A 41 -19.31 -4.00 13.09
N PRO A 42 -18.50 -3.48 12.16
CA PRO A 42 -18.19 -2.06 12.08
C PRO A 42 -19.39 -1.25 11.55
N ASP A 43 -19.49 0.02 11.97
CA ASP A 43 -20.36 1.02 11.35
C ASP A 43 -20.02 1.20 9.85
N ARG A 44 -20.94 1.67 9.01
CA ARG A 44 -20.82 1.67 7.54
C ARG A 44 -19.54 2.36 7.04
N ASP A 45 -19.21 3.52 7.58
CA ASP A 45 -17.98 4.26 7.20
C ASP A 45 -16.73 3.51 7.65
N THR A 46 -16.78 2.90 8.83
CA THR A 46 -15.68 2.11 9.39
C THR A 46 -15.50 0.82 8.58
N ALA A 47 -16.60 0.20 8.15
CA ALA A 47 -16.63 -1.00 7.33
C ALA A 47 -15.99 -0.76 5.95
N GLN A 48 -16.24 0.41 5.34
CA GLN A 48 -15.63 0.77 4.06
C GLN A 48 -14.12 1.03 4.22
N ILE A 49 -13.70 1.74 5.27
CA ILE A 49 -12.28 1.95 5.59
C ILE A 49 -11.57 0.61 5.83
N ASP A 50 -12.18 -0.28 6.59
CA ASP A 50 -11.62 -1.60 6.88
C ASP A 50 -11.60 -2.51 5.66
N LEU A 51 -12.58 -2.41 4.77
CA LEU A 51 -12.55 -3.08 3.47
C LEU A 51 -11.37 -2.58 2.63
N VAL A 52 -11.18 -1.27 2.51
CA VAL A 52 -10.04 -0.68 1.78
C VAL A 52 -8.70 -1.16 2.38
N ARG A 53 -8.55 -1.15 3.70
CA ARG A 53 -7.36 -1.69 4.39
C ARG A 53 -7.11 -3.15 4.06
N ARG A 54 -8.14 -4.00 4.12
CA ARG A 54 -8.05 -5.44 3.80
C ARG A 54 -7.67 -5.68 2.34
N VAL A 55 -8.22 -4.89 1.42
CA VAL A 55 -7.89 -4.93 -0.01
C VAL A 55 -6.42 -4.57 -0.24
N LEU A 56 -5.96 -3.43 0.30
CA LEU A 56 -4.56 -3.02 0.19
C LEU A 56 -3.58 -4.04 0.76
N HIS A 57 -3.95 -4.72 1.85
CA HIS A 57 -3.15 -5.77 2.47
C HIS A 57 -3.09 -7.06 1.63
N ALA A 58 -4.13 -7.37 0.85
CA ALA A 58 -4.19 -8.53 -0.03
C ALA A 58 -3.45 -8.34 -1.36
N MET A 59 -3.26 -7.11 -1.82
CA MET A 59 -2.55 -6.77 -3.07
C MET A 59 -1.03 -6.86 -2.92
N PRO A 60 -0.24 -7.13 -3.98
CA PRO A 60 1.23 -7.09 -3.91
C PRO A 60 1.74 -5.79 -3.27
N PRO A 61 2.71 -5.85 -2.35
CA PRO A 61 3.08 -4.70 -1.52
C PRO A 61 3.64 -3.54 -2.34
N GLU A 62 4.31 -3.83 -3.46
CA GLU A 62 4.85 -2.81 -4.36
C GLU A 62 3.74 -2.01 -5.06
N GLN A 63 2.58 -2.63 -5.29
CA GLN A 63 1.44 -1.99 -5.94
C GLN A 63 0.63 -1.16 -4.94
N SER A 64 0.31 -1.72 -3.76
CA SER A 64 -0.42 -0.99 -2.73
C SER A 64 0.39 0.19 -2.18
N THR A 65 1.70 0.01 -1.98
CA THR A 65 2.61 1.12 -1.60
C THR A 65 2.54 2.27 -2.60
N ALA A 66 2.65 1.97 -3.90
CA ALA A 66 2.61 3.00 -4.94
C ALA A 66 1.26 3.75 -4.93
N LEU A 67 0.15 3.04 -4.71
CA LEU A 67 -1.17 3.67 -4.59
C LEU A 67 -1.27 4.57 -3.36
N VAL A 68 -0.82 4.11 -2.18
CA VAL A 68 -0.88 4.92 -0.95
C VAL A 68 -0.02 6.17 -1.09
N LEU A 69 1.23 6.04 -1.54
CA LEU A 69 2.11 7.20 -1.72
C LEU A 69 1.53 8.21 -2.73
N ARG A 70 0.85 7.74 -3.78
CA ARG A 70 0.28 8.61 -4.80
C ARG A 70 -1.06 9.24 -4.39
N LEU A 71 -1.99 8.44 -3.90
CA LEU A 71 -3.40 8.82 -3.73
C LEU A 71 -3.71 9.32 -2.32
N HIS A 72 -3.00 8.82 -1.31
CA HIS A 72 -3.18 9.24 0.08
C HIS A 72 -2.15 10.31 0.46
N GLU A 73 -0.87 10.09 0.14
CA GLU A 73 0.21 11.00 0.54
C GLU A 73 0.49 12.13 -0.47
N GLY A 74 0.01 12.00 -1.71
CA GLY A 74 0.08 13.04 -2.74
C GLY A 74 1.40 13.13 -3.52
N PHE A 75 2.34 12.20 -3.34
CA PHE A 75 3.64 12.27 -4.02
C PHE A 75 3.51 12.16 -5.56
N ALA A 76 4.37 12.89 -6.26
CA ALA A 76 4.57 12.79 -7.70
C ALA A 76 5.22 11.45 -8.08
N PRO A 77 4.99 10.90 -9.29
CA PRO A 77 5.61 9.63 -9.68
C PRO A 77 7.14 9.66 -9.63
N VAL A 78 7.75 10.82 -9.91
CA VAL A 78 9.20 11.03 -9.81
C VAL A 78 9.70 10.97 -8.36
N GLU A 79 9.00 11.61 -7.42
CA GLU A 79 9.34 11.57 -5.99
C GLU A 79 9.20 10.14 -5.42
N ILE A 80 8.15 9.41 -5.85
CA ILE A 80 7.98 8.00 -5.49
C ILE A 80 9.12 7.14 -6.05
N ALA A 81 9.60 7.46 -7.26
CA ALA A 81 10.69 6.73 -7.90
C ALA A 81 11.99 6.89 -7.11
N GLU A 82 12.31 8.12 -6.71
CA GLU A 82 13.46 8.45 -5.86
C GLU A 82 13.35 7.79 -4.49
N LEU A 83 12.16 7.85 -3.88
CA LEU A 83 11.87 7.27 -2.57
C LEU A 83 12.06 5.75 -2.57
N LEU A 84 11.55 5.07 -3.60
CA LEU A 84 11.60 3.61 -3.72
C LEU A 84 12.90 3.10 -4.38
N GLY A 85 13.74 3.96 -4.92
CA GLY A 85 14.95 3.58 -5.64
C GLY A 85 14.68 2.77 -6.92
N ILE A 86 13.64 3.14 -7.67
CA ILE A 86 13.25 2.51 -8.94
C ILE A 86 13.04 3.57 -10.03
N SER A 87 12.81 3.16 -11.29
CA SER A 87 12.49 4.11 -12.36
C SER A 87 11.07 4.67 -12.25
N GLU A 88 10.86 5.91 -12.71
CA GLU A 88 9.53 6.52 -12.78
C GLU A 88 8.57 5.71 -13.67
N ALA A 89 9.08 5.11 -14.75
CA ALA A 89 8.33 4.17 -15.58
C ALA A 89 7.85 2.95 -14.77
N ALA A 90 8.70 2.39 -13.89
CA ALA A 90 8.30 1.30 -13.00
C ALA A 90 7.21 1.74 -11.99
N VAL A 91 7.28 2.97 -11.46
CA VAL A 91 6.22 3.55 -10.62
C VAL A 91 4.90 3.63 -11.38
N ARG A 92 4.89 4.23 -12.58
CA ARG A 92 3.68 4.32 -13.43
C ARG A 92 3.08 2.94 -13.70
N SER A 93 3.94 1.97 -14.02
CA SER A 93 3.55 0.58 -14.26
C SER A 93 2.92 -0.07 -13.02
N ARG A 94 3.48 0.18 -11.82
CA ARG A 94 2.90 -0.27 -10.54
C ARG A 94 1.56 0.39 -10.24
N LEU A 95 1.40 1.68 -10.53
CA LEU A 95 0.13 2.40 -10.33
C LEU A 95 -0.98 1.86 -11.23
N VAL A 96 -0.70 1.61 -12.51
CA VAL A 96 -1.67 1.05 -13.46
C VAL A 96 -2.10 -0.35 -13.02
N ARG A 97 -1.14 -1.26 -12.78
CA ARG A 97 -1.46 -2.61 -12.29
C ARG A 97 -2.14 -2.58 -10.92
N GLY A 98 -1.71 -1.68 -10.05
CA GLY A 98 -2.26 -1.50 -8.72
C GLY A 98 -3.73 -1.10 -8.76
N ARG A 99 -4.12 -0.11 -9.57
CA ARG A 99 -5.52 0.29 -9.73
C ARG A 99 -6.41 -0.88 -10.17
N ARG A 100 -5.97 -1.59 -11.21
CA ARG A 100 -6.69 -2.78 -11.69
C ARG A 100 -6.80 -3.85 -10.59
N LYS A 101 -5.70 -4.14 -9.90
CA LYS A 101 -5.68 -5.16 -8.85
C LYS A 101 -6.52 -4.77 -7.63
N PHE A 102 -6.56 -3.48 -7.30
CA PHE A 102 -7.41 -2.93 -6.26
C PHE A 102 -8.88 -3.17 -6.62
N GLN A 103 -9.31 -2.76 -7.80
CA GLN A 103 -10.68 -2.97 -8.30
C GLN A 103 -11.08 -4.46 -8.23
N GLU A 104 -10.30 -5.34 -8.85
CA GLU A 104 -10.55 -6.79 -8.86
C GLU A 104 -10.67 -7.37 -7.44
N THR A 105 -9.85 -6.87 -6.51
CA THR A 105 -9.82 -7.38 -5.13
C THR A 105 -10.94 -6.78 -4.28
N TYR A 106 -11.30 -5.52 -4.51
CA TYR A 106 -12.37 -4.81 -3.83
C TYR A 106 -13.73 -5.40 -4.18
N GLU A 107 -14.00 -5.62 -5.47
CA GLU A 107 -15.23 -6.29 -5.96
C GLU A 107 -15.34 -7.71 -5.40
N ARG A 108 -14.24 -8.49 -5.44
CA ARG A 108 -14.20 -9.85 -4.88
C ARG A 108 -14.46 -9.91 -3.37
N MET A 109 -14.15 -8.84 -2.64
CA MET A 109 -14.39 -8.74 -1.20
C MET A 109 -15.76 -8.10 -0.87
N GLY A 110 -16.63 -7.91 -1.87
CA GLY A 110 -18.00 -7.41 -1.70
C GLY A 110 -18.14 -5.89 -1.73
N GLY A 111 -17.09 -5.17 -2.15
CA GLY A 111 -17.17 -3.73 -2.38
C GLY A 111 -17.90 -3.42 -3.69
N VAL A 112 -18.65 -2.32 -3.70
CA VAL A 112 -19.30 -1.76 -4.90
C VAL A 112 -18.61 -0.45 -5.25
N LEU A 113 -18.21 -0.29 -6.52
CA LEU A 113 -17.57 0.92 -7.04
C LEU A 113 -18.59 2.00 -7.41
#